data_AF-A0A7Y2DJN5-F1
#
_entry.id   AF-A0A7Y2DJN5-F1
#
_cell.length_a   1.000
_cell.length_b   1.000
_cell.length_c   1.000
_cell.angle_alpha   90.00
_cell.angle_beta   90.00
_cell.angle_gamma   90.00
#
_symmetry.space_group_name_H-M   'P 1'
#
loop_
_entity.id
_entity.type
_entity.pdbx_description
1 polymer ?
#
loop_
_entity_poly.entity_id
_entity_poly.type
_entity_poly.pdbx_seq_one_letter_code
_entity_poly.pdbx_strand_id
1 'polypeptide(L)' 'MTTYIAQFTAKHRLVQTKQNSIFIWQQESGEIDKTLLADKIKRESALHFYSLLAENDEEILTKDISVEVCKTLPFTG' A
#
# COMPACT_ATOMS: atom_id res chain seq x y z
N MET A 1 4.77 -4.76 20.51
CA MET A 1 4.82 -4.69 19.04
C MET A 1 3.91 -5.77 18.50
N THR A 2 2.82 -5.37 17.84
CA THR A 2 1.78 -6.27 17.34
C THR A 2 1.86 -6.30 15.82
N THR A 3 1.79 -7.49 15.23
CA THR A 3 1.71 -7.65 13.78
C THR A 3 0.27 -7.46 13.33
N TYR A 4 0.08 -6.72 12.25
CA TYR A 4 -1.21 -6.46 11.63
C TYR A 4 -1.17 -6.80 10.15
N ILE A 5 -2.36 -7.06 9.60
CA ILE A 5 -2.59 -7.33 8.19
C ILE A 5 -3.65 -6.38 7.66
N ALA A 6 -3.41 -5.83 6.47
CA ALA A 6 -4.32 -4.92 5.80
C ALA A 6 -4.64 -5.45 4.42
N GLN A 7 -5.93 -5.50 4.08
CA GLN A 7 -6.35 -5.53 2.69
C GLN A 7 -6.36 -4.10 2.17
N PHE A 8 -5.73 -3.87 1.03
CA PHE A 8 -5.73 -2.58 0.37
C PHE A 8 -5.95 -2.71 -1.13
N THR A 9 -6.36 -1.59 -1.72
CA THR A 9 -6.27 -1.42 -3.16
C THR A 9 -5.49 -0.16 -3.50
N ALA A 10 -4.66 -0.25 -4.55
CA ALA A 10 -3.94 0.89 -5.08
C ALA A 10 -4.27 1.10 -6.57
N LYS A 11 -4.22 2.36 -6.99
CA LYS A 11 -4.39 2.80 -8.38
C LYS A 11 -3.37 3.88 -8.70
N HIS A 12 -2.67 3.72 -9.82
CA HIS A 12 -1.88 4.78 -10.42
C HIS A 12 -2.76 5.62 -11.36
N ARG A 13 -2.46 6.91 -11.50
CA ARG A 13 -3.24 7.84 -12.34
C ARG A 13 -3.28 7.42 -13.81
N LEU A 14 -2.18 6.88 -14.35
CA LEU A 14 -2.03 6.55 -15.77
C LEU A 14 -2.06 5.04 -16.07
N VAL A 15 -1.71 4.19 -15.10
CA VAL A 15 -1.64 2.74 -15.31
C VAL A 15 -3.00 2.16 -14.97
N GLN A 16 -3.64 1.48 -15.94
CA GLN A 16 -4.99 0.94 -15.78
C GLN A 16 -5.07 -0.23 -14.77
N THR A 17 -3.95 -0.90 -14.52
CA THR A 17 -3.87 -2.02 -13.58
C THR A 17 -4.14 -1.56 -12.15
N LYS A 18 -5.14 -2.17 -11.50
CA LYS A 18 -5.42 -2.00 -10.08
C LYS A 18 -4.64 -3.03 -9.27
N GLN A 19 -3.87 -2.58 -8.28
CA GLN A 19 -3.28 -3.47 -7.29
C GLN A 19 -4.35 -3.80 -6.25
N ASN A 20 -4.71 -5.08 -6.09
CA ASN A 20 -5.53 -5.56 -4.99
C ASN A 20 -4.69 -6.57 -4.21
N SER A 21 -4.34 -6.25 -2.98
CA SER A 21 -3.30 -6.99 -2.27
C SER A 21 -3.43 -6.88 -0.76
N ILE A 22 -2.49 -7.53 -0.08
CA ILE A 22 -2.36 -7.59 1.36
C ILE A 22 -1.03 -6.94 1.76
N PHE A 23 -1.06 -6.18 2.85
CA PHE A 23 0.13 -5.58 3.46
C PHE A 23 0.23 -6.01 4.92
N ILE A 24 1.38 -6.56 5.32
CA ILE A 24 1.66 -6.97 6.70
C ILE A 24 2.67 -5.99 7.27
N TRP A 25 2.41 -5.47 8.47
CA TRP A 25 3.34 -4.60 9.18
C TRP A 25 3.28 -4.82 10.68
N GLN A 26 4.21 -4.21 11.39
CA GLN A 26 4.25 -4.20 12.84
C GLN A 26 4.16 -2.77 13.35
N GLN A 27 3.43 -2.57 14.45
CA GLN A 27 3.38 -1.30 15.17
C GLN A 27 3.22 -1.55 16.68
N GLU A 28 3.38 -0.50 17.49
CA GLU A 28 2.94 -0.55 18.87
C GLU A 28 1.42 -0.74 18.94
N SER A 29 0.96 -1.41 19.98
CA SER A 29 -0.48 -1.65 20.16
C SER A 29 -1.19 -0.32 20.31
N GLY A 30 -2.24 -0.10 19.52
CA GLY A 30 -2.94 1.17 19.48
C GLY A 30 -3.89 1.26 18.29
N GLU A 31 -4.50 2.42 18.12
CA GLU A 31 -5.35 2.68 16.97
C GLU A 31 -4.53 2.69 15.67
N ILE A 32 -5.13 2.20 14.60
CA ILE A 32 -4.50 2.19 13.27
C ILE A 32 -4.95 3.45 12.55
N ASP A 33 -4.01 4.39 12.39
CA ASP A 33 -4.20 5.53 11.51
C ASP A 33 -4.13 5.07 10.04
N LYS A 34 -5.29 5.07 9.38
CA LYS A 34 -5.42 4.65 7.99
C LYS A 34 -4.65 5.54 7.01
N THR A 35 -4.47 6.82 7.33
CA THR A 35 -3.71 7.76 6.50
C THR A 35 -2.22 7.39 6.52
N LEU A 36 -1.67 7.21 7.73
CA LEU A 36 -0.28 6.80 7.90
C LEU A 36 -0.03 5.41 7.29
N LEU A 37 -0.98 4.49 7.46
CA LEU A 37 -0.91 3.16 6.85
C LEU A 37 -0.97 3.22 5.32
N ALA A 38 -1.87 4.02 4.74
CA ALA A 38 -1.96 4.20 3.29
C ALA A 38 -0.67 4.78 2.72
N ASP A 39 -0.06 5.77 3.38
CA ASP A 39 1.21 6.35 2.98
C ASP A 39 2.37 5.35 3.11
N LYS A 40 2.35 4.50 4.14
CA LYS A 40 3.32 3.40 4.30
C LYS A 40 3.19 2.39 3.15
N ILE A 41 1.97 1.91 2.88
CA ILE A 41 1.67 1.00 1.76
C ILE A 41 2.11 1.61 0.43
N LYS A 42 1.87 2.91 0.24
CA LYS A 42 2.27 3.63 -0.96
C LYS A 42 3.79 3.58 -1.16
N ARG A 43 4.57 3.87 -0.12
CA ARG A 43 6.05 3.85 -0.17
C ARG A 43 6.63 2.45 -0.29
N GLU A 44 6.08 1.48 0.44
CA GLU A 44 6.71 0.16 0.62
C GLU A 44 6.17 -0.92 -0.32
N SER A 45 5.03 -0.68 -0.99
CA SER A 45 4.42 -1.66 -1.89
C SER A 45 3.99 -1.05 -3.22
N ALA A 46 3.05 -0.09 -3.20
CA ALA A 46 2.38 0.33 -4.44
C ALA A 46 3.33 1.02 -5.42
N LEU A 47 4.25 1.86 -4.93
CA LEU A 47 5.29 2.48 -5.75
C LEU A 47 6.07 1.43 -6.54
N HIS A 48 6.62 0.42 -5.85
CA HIS A 48 7.40 -0.64 -6.47
C HIS A 48 6.58 -1.48 -7.44
N PHE A 49 5.32 -1.80 -7.10
CA PHE A 49 4.43 -2.53 -8.01
C PHE A 49 4.24 -1.80 -9.33
N TYR A 50 3.98 -0.48 -9.29
CA TYR A 50 3.80 0.31 -10.51
C TYR A 50 5.11 0.56 -11.25
N SER A 51 6.22 0.74 -10.54
CA SER A 51 7.55 0.82 -11.16
C SER A 51 7.91 -0.45 -11.93
N LEU A 52 7.50 -1.63 -11.44
CA LEU A 52 7.72 -2.89 -12.16
C LEU A 52 6.82 -3.05 -13.40
N LEU A 53 5.65 -2.41 -13.42
CA LEU A 53 4.75 -2.40 -14.58
C LEU A 53 5.14 -1.36 -15.62
N ALA A 54 5.83 -0.29 -15.22
CA ALA A 54 6.34 0.72 -16.13
C ALA A 54 7.56 0.15 -16.87
N GLU A 55 7.35 -0.49 -18.02
CA GLU A 55 8.39 -1.19 -18.77
C GLU A 55 9.50 -0.25 -19.32
N ASN A 56 9.32 1.08 -19.33
CA ASN A 56 10.27 2.02 -19.95
C ASN A 56 10.29 3.43 -19.28
N ASP A 57 11.13 3.63 -18.28
CA ASP A 57 11.64 4.94 -17.78
C ASP A 57 10.65 6.02 -17.33
N GLU A 58 9.34 5.79 -17.31
CA GLU A 58 8.41 6.73 -16.69
C GLU A 58 8.60 6.73 -15.17
N GLU A 59 9.02 7.88 -14.63
CA GLU A 59 9.15 8.10 -13.21
C GLU A 59 7.77 7.98 -12.55
N ILE A 60 7.53 6.85 -11.87
CA ILE A 60 6.35 6.68 -11.03
C ILE A 60 6.53 7.50 -9.76
N LEU A 61 5.73 8.56 -9.62
CA LEU A 61 5.73 9.39 -8.44
C LEU A 61 4.65 8.91 -7.46
N THR A 62 4.98 8.93 -6.17
CA THR A 62 4.04 8.55 -5.09
C THR A 62 2.76 9.40 -5.11
N LYS A 63 2.83 10.66 -5.53
CA LYS A 63 1.67 11.55 -5.67
C LYS A 63 0.65 11.07 -6.72
N ASP A 64 1.10 10.30 -7.71
CA ASP A 64 0.25 9.74 -8.77
C ASP A 64 -0.41 8.42 -8.36
N ILE A 65 -0.11 7.91 -7.17
CA ILE A 65 -0.68 6.69 -6.60
C ILE A 65 -1.71 7.05 -5.54
N SER A 66 -2.90 6.46 -5.65
CA SER A 66 -3.92 6.44 -4.60
C SER A 66 -3.95 5.06 -3.94
N VAL A 67 -4.06 5.03 -2.61
CA VAL A 67 -4.17 3.81 -1.81
C VAL A 67 -5.42 3.91 -0.95
N GLU A 68 -6.23 2.86 -0.96
CA GLU A 68 -7.41 2.69 -0.12
C GLU A 68 -7.20 1.47 0.78
N VAL A 69 -7.19 1.69 2.09
CA VAL A 69 -7.14 0.62 3.10
C VAL A 69 -8.56 0.15 3.38
N CYS A 70 -8.91 -1.04 2.89
CA CYS A 70 -10.25 -1.60 3.00
C CYS A 70 -10.51 -2.19 4.38
N LYS A 71 -9.60 -3.05 4.87
CA LYS A 71 -9.75 -3.77 6.13
C LYS A 71 -8.41 -3.95 6.81
N THR A 72 -8.40 -3.89 8.14
CA THR A 72 -7.22 -4.12 8.98
C THR A 72 -7.55 -5.05 10.12
N LEU A 73 -6.66 -5.99 10.46
CA LEU A 73 -6.83 -6.92 11.57
C LEU A 73 -5.48 -7.20 12.24
N PRO A 74 -5.44 -7.54 13.53
CA PRO A 74 -4.28 -8.22 14.11
C PRO A 74 -3.98 -9.51 13.33
N PHE A 75 -2.70 -9.83 13.18
CA PHE A 75 -2.23 -11.00 12.45
C PHE A 75 -1.20 -11.75 13.29
N THR A 76 -1.43 -13.04 13.51
CA THR A 76 -0.57 -13.85 14.38
C THR A 76 0.47 -14.69 13.64
N GLY A 77 0.45 -14.72 12.30
CA GLY A 77 1.32 -15.59 11.51
C GLY A 77 0.83 -17.02 11.52
#